data_AF-A0A1E1K555-F1
#
_entry.id   AF-A0A1E1K555-F1
#
_cell.length_a   1.000
_cell.length_b   1.000
_cell.length_c   1.000
_cell.angle_alpha   90.00
_cell.angle_beta   90.00
_cell.angle_gamma   90.00
#
_symmetry.space_group_name_H-M   'P 1'
#
loop_
_entity.id
_entity.type
_entity.pdbx_description
1 polymer ?
#
loop_
_entity_poly.entity_id
_entity_poly.type
_entity_poly.pdbx_seq_one_letter_code
_entity_poly.pdbx_strand_id
1 'polypeptide(L)'
;MLLLCSAILACVAGTVHAEDCSGINAIKPACKSREANHQRDVFWVGGHNVAGPLGILTYDQMYVEKLTPEKRVKQPYPLVFFHGGGVSGATWLNTPDNRKGMASRFLDKGYLVYIVDQTSVGRGTQNDIPGYPLRFGSTTNITEVGFTSPESTNAYPQSQVHTKWPGTGAVGDATFDAFQASFIPLTSNSTRQELSMRASGCKLLSLIGPSFLIAHSIGSIHPILLADQCPELVVGSVNLEPGNIPFQSYVGNATSSVGRTAARPFGLTVTNLNFEPPISKSTDLVTETVGEDTPARRSCILQASGSENTVHKLPNVAKVPYVAFTGEASPHATYDHCVIDFLNQAGVKTDWIKLADVGVKGNGHFGYLEENSDDFFRVVEKWIKDCGKSLGRNRRM
;
A
#
# COMPACT_ATOMS: atom_id res chain seq x y z
N MET A 1 -57.62 -21.21 55.99
CA MET A 1 -57.04 -22.38 55.29
C MET A 1 -56.93 -22.03 53.82
N LEU A 2 -55.68 -21.86 53.34
CA LEU A 2 -55.20 -21.84 51.94
C LEU A 2 -55.77 -20.79 50.95
N LEU A 3 -55.01 -20.11 50.10
CA LEU A 3 -53.57 -19.85 49.96
C LEU A 3 -53.50 -18.76 48.84
N LEU A 4 -53.00 -17.55 49.14
CA LEU A 4 -52.75 -16.54 48.10
C LEU A 4 -51.49 -16.94 47.32
N CYS A 5 -51.64 -17.27 46.04
CA CYS A 5 -50.53 -17.54 45.13
C CYS A 5 -50.06 -16.22 44.51
N SER A 6 -49.06 -15.59 45.13
CA SER A 6 -48.32 -14.46 44.54
C SER A 6 -47.35 -15.02 43.50
N ALA A 7 -47.64 -14.81 42.21
CA ALA A 7 -46.71 -15.11 41.13
C ALA A 7 -45.58 -14.06 41.14
N ILE A 8 -44.41 -14.45 41.66
CA ILE A 8 -43.17 -13.67 41.54
C ILE A 8 -42.71 -13.81 40.09
N LEU A 9 -42.90 -12.77 39.29
CA LEU A 9 -42.31 -12.65 37.96
C LEU A 9 -40.80 -12.39 38.16
N ALA A 10 -39.99 -13.45 38.11
CA ALA A 10 -38.55 -13.31 38.09
C ALA A 10 -38.15 -12.68 36.75
N CYS A 11 -37.86 -11.37 36.75
CA CYS A 11 -37.09 -10.74 35.69
C CYS A 11 -35.71 -11.41 35.65
N VAL A 12 -35.55 -12.39 34.77
CA VAL A 12 -34.23 -12.83 34.34
C VAL A 12 -33.64 -11.63 33.60
N ALA A 13 -32.84 -10.83 34.30
CA ALA A 13 -31.95 -9.88 33.68
C ALA A 13 -30.95 -10.71 32.86
N GLY A 14 -31.30 -11.01 31.61
CA GLY A 14 -30.36 -11.54 30.66
C GLY A 14 -29.19 -10.57 30.62
N THR A 15 -28.00 -11.05 31.00
CA THR A 15 -26.76 -10.33 30.75
C THR A 15 -26.69 -10.11 29.25
N VAL A 16 -27.01 -8.90 28.80
CA VAL A 16 -26.75 -8.49 27.42
C VAL A 16 -25.25 -8.48 27.30
N HIS A 17 -24.66 -9.61 26.92
CA HIS A 17 -23.27 -9.66 26.53
C HIS A 17 -23.13 -8.61 25.44
N ALA A 18 -22.24 -7.62 25.66
CA ALA A 18 -21.91 -6.65 24.63
C ALA A 18 -21.57 -7.44 23.37
N GLU A 19 -22.29 -7.16 22.28
CA GLU A 19 -22.13 -7.91 21.05
C GLU A 19 -20.69 -7.75 20.56
N ASP A 20 -19.96 -8.86 20.49
CA ASP A 20 -18.61 -8.85 19.95
C ASP A 20 -18.67 -8.58 18.44
N CYS A 21 -18.18 -7.39 18.08
CA CYS A 21 -18.07 -6.86 16.74
C CYS A 21 -16.60 -6.63 16.34
N SER A 22 -15.67 -7.38 16.93
CA SER A 22 -14.25 -7.42 16.55
C SER A 22 -13.99 -8.52 15.52
N GLY A 23 -12.87 -8.42 14.77
CA GLY A 23 -12.49 -9.43 13.79
C GLY A 23 -13.60 -9.73 12.77
N ILE A 24 -13.72 -11.01 12.42
CA ILE A 24 -14.79 -11.51 11.54
C ILE A 24 -16.19 -11.41 12.18
N ASN A 25 -16.30 -11.33 13.51
CA ASN A 25 -17.60 -11.26 14.20
C ASN A 25 -18.35 -9.95 13.89
N ALA A 26 -17.65 -8.93 13.44
CA ALA A 26 -18.21 -7.67 12.94
C ALA A 26 -19.24 -7.81 11.81
N ILE A 27 -19.28 -8.94 11.09
CA ILE A 27 -20.24 -9.16 10.00
C ILE A 27 -21.68 -9.39 10.50
N LYS A 28 -21.86 -9.63 11.80
CA LYS A 28 -23.19 -9.85 12.39
C LYS A 28 -24.10 -8.64 12.08
N PRO A 29 -25.37 -8.87 11.67
CA PRO A 29 -26.27 -7.78 11.29
C PRO A 29 -26.49 -6.69 12.35
N ALA A 30 -26.29 -7.00 13.63
CA ALA A 30 -26.46 -6.04 14.71
C ALA A 30 -25.18 -5.20 15.00
N CYS A 31 -24.04 -5.57 14.43
CA CYS A 31 -22.84 -4.74 14.41
C CYS A 31 -23.01 -3.55 13.47
N LYS A 32 -22.89 -2.33 14.00
CA LYS A 32 -22.98 -1.10 13.22
C LYS A 32 -21.67 -0.82 12.48
N SER A 33 -21.78 -0.46 11.19
CA SER A 33 -20.63 0.01 10.42
C SER A 33 -20.03 1.28 11.02
N ARG A 34 -18.70 1.34 11.02
CA ARG A 34 -17.92 2.53 11.39
C ARG A 34 -17.40 3.29 10.17
N GLU A 35 -17.67 2.80 8.96
CA GLU A 35 -17.26 3.45 7.71
C GLU A 35 -18.06 4.73 7.45
N ALA A 36 -17.51 5.60 6.61
CA ALA A 36 -18.19 6.82 6.18
C ALA A 36 -19.38 6.49 5.27
N ASN A 37 -20.48 7.23 5.38
CA ASN A 37 -21.54 7.18 4.38
C ASN A 37 -21.05 7.74 3.03
N HIS A 38 -21.31 7.03 1.95
CA HIS A 38 -20.85 7.40 0.61
C HIS A 38 -21.71 6.74 -0.48
N GLN A 39 -21.64 7.29 -1.69
CA GLN A 39 -22.09 6.62 -2.90
C GLN A 39 -20.94 5.79 -3.48
N ARG A 40 -21.23 4.58 -3.94
CA ARG A 40 -20.26 3.66 -4.53
C ARG A 40 -20.61 3.38 -5.99
N ASP A 41 -19.64 3.62 -6.87
CA ASP A 41 -19.67 3.22 -8.27
C ASP A 41 -18.50 2.27 -8.56
N VAL A 42 -18.66 1.38 -9.54
CA VAL A 42 -17.65 0.37 -9.89
C VAL A 42 -17.43 0.35 -11.40
N PHE A 43 -16.16 0.25 -11.80
CA PHE A 43 -15.73 0.24 -13.20
C PHE A 43 -14.56 -0.72 -13.42
N TRP A 44 -14.35 -1.09 -14.68
CA TRP A 44 -13.09 -1.65 -15.16
C TRP A 44 -12.48 -0.68 -16.15
N VAL A 45 -11.19 -0.37 -15.98
CA VAL A 45 -10.47 0.61 -16.79
C VAL A 45 -9.28 -0.04 -17.49
N GLY A 46 -9.07 0.38 -18.73
CA GLY A 46 -8.05 -0.17 -19.60
C GLY A 46 -8.47 -1.52 -20.15
N GLY A 47 -7.49 -2.40 -20.28
CA GLY A 47 -7.63 -3.68 -20.94
C GLY A 47 -7.69 -3.61 -22.47
N HIS A 48 -7.50 -4.76 -23.09
CA HIS A 48 -7.47 -4.91 -24.54
C HIS A 48 -8.05 -6.26 -24.99
N ASN A 49 -8.54 -6.28 -26.22
CA ASN A 49 -9.15 -7.45 -26.83
C ASN A 49 -8.11 -8.31 -27.54
N VAL A 50 -8.10 -9.61 -27.24
CA VAL A 50 -7.21 -10.61 -27.85
C VAL A 50 -8.03 -11.74 -28.43
N ALA A 51 -7.77 -12.07 -29.69
CA ALA A 51 -8.40 -13.21 -30.35
C ALA A 51 -7.90 -14.52 -29.71
N GLY A 52 -8.83 -15.34 -29.23
CA GLY A 52 -8.58 -16.66 -28.69
C GLY A 52 -9.43 -17.73 -29.38
N PRO A 53 -9.20 -19.02 -29.07
CA PRO A 53 -9.92 -20.14 -29.71
C PRO A 53 -11.43 -20.11 -29.51
N LEU A 54 -11.90 -19.50 -28.41
CA LEU A 54 -13.33 -19.42 -28.04
C LEU A 54 -13.94 -18.04 -28.32
N GLY A 55 -13.21 -17.14 -29.00
CA GLY A 55 -13.65 -15.78 -29.31
C GLY A 55 -12.68 -14.72 -28.79
N ILE A 56 -13.16 -13.48 -28.74
CA ILE A 56 -12.36 -12.32 -28.30
C ILE A 56 -12.42 -12.23 -26.78
N LEU A 57 -11.25 -12.33 -26.14
CA LEU A 57 -11.07 -12.24 -24.69
C LEU A 57 -10.51 -10.87 -24.31
N THR A 58 -10.87 -10.37 -23.13
CA THR A 58 -10.34 -9.12 -22.59
C THR A 58 -9.31 -9.40 -21.50
N TYR A 59 -8.14 -8.79 -21.62
CA TYR A 59 -7.04 -8.83 -20.64
C TYR A 59 -6.64 -7.44 -20.20
N ASP A 60 -5.81 -7.34 -19.18
CA ASP A 60 -5.12 -6.15 -18.66
C ASP A 60 -6.02 -5.06 -18.06
N GLN A 61 -7.28 -5.36 -17.81
CA GLN A 61 -8.22 -4.47 -17.14
C GLN A 61 -7.91 -4.32 -15.64
N MET A 62 -8.01 -3.09 -15.14
CA MET A 62 -7.91 -2.74 -13.72
C MET A 62 -9.32 -2.53 -13.15
N TYR A 63 -9.62 -3.14 -12.00
CA TYR A 63 -10.86 -2.85 -11.28
C TYR A 63 -10.72 -1.52 -10.54
N VAL A 64 -11.77 -0.71 -10.57
CA VAL A 64 -11.81 0.61 -9.93
C VAL A 64 -13.12 0.78 -9.18
N GLU A 65 -13.02 1.06 -7.89
CA GLU A 65 -14.14 1.39 -7.01
C GLU A 65 -14.07 2.86 -6.63
N LYS A 66 -15.07 3.64 -7.04
CA LYS A 66 -15.17 5.07 -6.77
C LYS A 66 -16.10 5.29 -5.58
N LEU A 67 -15.57 5.91 -4.54
CA LEU A 67 -16.30 6.29 -3.33
C LEU A 67 -16.47 7.81 -3.29
N THR A 68 -17.71 8.27 -3.36
CA THR A 68 -18.07 9.70 -3.33
C THR A 68 -18.65 10.06 -1.96
N PRO A 69 -18.07 11.03 -1.23
CA PRO A 69 -18.55 11.38 0.12
C PRO A 69 -19.99 11.91 0.07
N GLU A 70 -20.86 11.43 0.96
CA GLU A 70 -22.31 11.71 0.96
C GLU A 70 -22.64 13.20 0.93
N LYS A 71 -21.89 14.03 1.67
CA LYS A 71 -22.19 15.46 1.80
C LYS A 71 -21.78 16.27 0.57
N ARG A 72 -20.48 16.29 0.27
CA ARG A 72 -19.88 16.96 -0.90
C ARG A 72 -18.39 16.66 -1.01
N VAL A 73 -17.88 16.64 -2.24
CA VAL A 73 -16.44 16.72 -2.51
C VAL A 73 -15.94 18.13 -2.19
N LYS A 74 -14.92 18.24 -1.33
CA LYS A 74 -14.32 19.50 -0.89
C LYS A 74 -12.90 19.70 -1.41
N GLN A 75 -12.23 18.61 -1.76
CA GLN A 75 -10.82 18.60 -2.13
C GLN A 75 -10.70 18.61 -3.67
N PRO A 76 -9.75 19.38 -4.22
CA PRO A 76 -9.67 19.60 -5.68
C PRO A 76 -9.12 18.41 -6.45
N TYR A 77 -8.36 17.53 -5.79
CA TYR A 77 -7.69 16.40 -6.42
C TYR A 77 -8.23 15.09 -5.83
N PRO A 78 -8.64 14.11 -6.66
CA PRO A 78 -8.97 12.79 -6.19
C PRO A 78 -7.75 12.05 -5.62
N LEU A 79 -8.04 10.99 -4.87
CA LEU A 79 -7.05 10.06 -4.33
C LEU A 79 -7.23 8.69 -4.99
N VAL A 80 -6.17 8.08 -5.50
CA VAL A 80 -6.17 6.72 -6.03
C VAL A 80 -5.33 5.82 -5.13
N PHE A 81 -5.93 4.76 -4.60
CA PHE A 81 -5.32 3.86 -3.62
C PHE A 81 -4.87 2.55 -4.27
N PHE A 82 -3.57 2.25 -4.16
CA PHE A 82 -2.91 1.05 -4.67
C PHE A 82 -2.49 0.14 -3.52
N HIS A 83 -3.15 -1.00 -3.38
CA HIS A 83 -2.86 -1.98 -2.32
C HIS A 83 -1.45 -2.59 -2.43
N GLY A 84 -1.00 -3.24 -1.35
CA GLY A 84 0.27 -3.97 -1.30
C GLY A 84 0.19 -5.40 -1.86
N GLY A 85 1.24 -6.18 -1.61
CA GLY A 85 1.32 -7.56 -2.07
C GLY A 85 0.46 -8.48 -1.22
N GLY A 86 -0.19 -9.44 -1.87
CA GLY A 86 -0.99 -10.45 -1.16
C GLY A 86 -2.31 -9.94 -0.63
N VAL A 87 -2.72 -8.69 -0.85
CA VAL A 87 -4.04 -8.15 -0.49
C VAL A 87 -4.68 -7.50 -1.73
N SER A 88 -5.96 -7.12 -1.65
CA SER A 88 -6.64 -6.31 -2.66
C SER A 88 -6.89 -4.89 -2.15
N GLY A 89 -7.59 -4.06 -2.95
CA GLY A 89 -8.05 -2.74 -2.55
C GLY A 89 -8.91 -2.74 -1.28
N ALA A 90 -9.46 -3.89 -0.89
CA ALA A 90 -10.18 -4.06 0.38
C ALA A 90 -9.34 -3.69 1.62
N THR A 91 -8.00 -3.74 1.53
CA THR A 91 -7.10 -3.32 2.63
C THR A 91 -7.33 -1.87 3.07
N TRP A 92 -7.87 -1.02 2.21
CA TRP A 92 -8.11 0.40 2.51
C TRP A 92 -9.45 0.68 3.20
N LEU A 93 -10.31 -0.34 3.27
CA LEU A 93 -11.61 -0.28 3.96
C LEU A 93 -11.41 -0.50 5.47
N ASN A 94 -12.46 -0.90 6.19
CA ASN A 94 -12.39 -1.11 7.64
C ASN A 94 -11.21 -2.02 8.02
N THR A 95 -10.62 -1.74 9.18
CA THR A 95 -9.49 -2.53 9.68
C THR A 95 -9.93 -3.96 10.02
N PRO A 96 -8.99 -4.92 10.17
CA PRO A 96 -9.33 -6.30 10.51
C PRO A 96 -10.11 -6.44 11.83
N ASP A 97 -9.90 -5.54 12.79
CA ASP A 97 -10.67 -5.44 14.05
C ASP A 97 -11.92 -4.53 13.95
N ASN A 98 -12.36 -4.22 12.72
CA ASN A 98 -13.56 -3.45 12.41
C ASN A 98 -13.55 -1.99 12.94
N ARG A 99 -12.38 -1.35 13.00
CA ARG A 99 -12.29 0.12 13.10
C ARG A 99 -12.41 0.75 11.72
N LYS A 100 -12.66 2.06 11.71
CA LYS A 100 -12.78 2.87 10.50
C LYS A 100 -11.49 2.81 9.66
N GLY A 101 -11.66 2.48 8.39
CA GLY A 101 -10.62 2.38 7.38
C GLY A 101 -10.06 3.71 6.89
N MET A 102 -8.91 3.65 6.22
CA MET A 102 -8.25 4.84 5.69
C MET A 102 -9.08 5.54 4.61
N ALA A 103 -9.74 4.78 3.73
CA ALA A 103 -10.63 5.34 2.71
C ALA A 103 -11.76 6.18 3.32
N SER A 104 -12.42 5.64 4.35
CA SER A 104 -13.47 6.35 5.09
C SER A 104 -12.97 7.61 5.79
N ARG A 105 -11.76 7.62 6.34
CA ARG A 105 -11.17 8.83 6.94
C ARG A 105 -10.94 9.93 5.90
N PHE A 106 -10.53 9.58 4.69
CA PHE A 106 -10.43 10.55 3.59
C PHE A 106 -11.80 11.05 3.10
N LEU A 107 -12.80 10.17 3.01
CA LEU A 107 -14.18 10.56 2.71
C LEU A 107 -14.72 11.58 3.72
N ASP A 108 -14.46 11.38 5.02
CA ASP A 108 -14.84 12.31 6.08
C ASP A 108 -14.20 13.71 5.91
N LYS A 109 -13.01 13.79 5.29
CA LYS A 109 -12.33 15.05 4.94
C LYS A 109 -12.77 15.62 3.59
N GLY A 110 -13.71 14.98 2.90
CA GLY A 110 -14.30 15.42 1.64
C GLY A 110 -13.43 15.15 0.41
N TYR A 111 -12.55 14.16 0.46
CA TYR A 111 -11.84 13.68 -0.73
C TYR A 111 -12.75 12.78 -1.56
N LEU A 112 -12.58 12.83 -2.89
CA LEU A 112 -13.07 11.79 -3.78
C LEU A 112 -12.04 10.65 -3.81
N VAL A 113 -12.48 9.42 -3.54
CA VAL A 113 -11.58 8.28 -3.36
C VAL A 113 -11.82 7.25 -4.45
N TYR A 114 -10.74 6.76 -5.05
CA TYR A 114 -10.72 5.63 -5.97
C TYR A 114 -9.86 4.54 -5.37
N ILE A 115 -10.41 3.34 -5.19
CA ILE A 115 -9.68 2.16 -4.74
C ILE A 115 -9.53 1.25 -5.96
N VAL A 116 -8.29 0.82 -6.24
CA VAL A 116 -8.05 -0.10 -7.35
C VAL A 116 -7.66 -1.47 -6.84
N ASP A 117 -8.10 -2.52 -7.55
CA ASP A 117 -7.36 -3.78 -7.56
C ASP A 117 -6.44 -3.75 -8.77
N GLN A 118 -5.14 -3.94 -8.52
CA GLN A 118 -4.14 -3.97 -9.58
C GLN A 118 -4.49 -5.01 -10.64
N THR A 119 -4.01 -4.80 -11.87
CA THR A 119 -4.15 -5.81 -12.93
C THR A 119 -3.61 -7.15 -12.43
N SER A 120 -4.32 -8.24 -12.73
CA SER A 120 -4.06 -9.61 -12.28
C SER A 120 -4.30 -9.93 -10.81
N VAL A 121 -4.83 -8.99 -10.02
CA VAL A 121 -5.13 -9.20 -8.59
C VAL A 121 -6.61 -8.95 -8.32
N GLY A 122 -7.21 -9.75 -7.43
CA GLY A 122 -8.59 -9.56 -6.97
C GLY A 122 -9.60 -9.47 -8.13
N ARG A 123 -10.34 -8.36 -8.19
CA ARG A 123 -11.35 -8.11 -9.23
C ARG A 123 -10.75 -7.58 -10.55
N GLY A 124 -9.44 -7.32 -10.59
CA GLY A 124 -8.63 -7.07 -11.79
C GLY A 124 -8.06 -8.34 -12.43
N THR A 125 -8.61 -9.51 -12.09
CA THR A 125 -8.14 -10.83 -12.55
C THR A 125 -8.01 -10.95 -14.06
N GLN A 126 -7.19 -11.92 -14.50
CA GLN A 126 -6.78 -12.09 -15.89
C GLN A 126 -7.14 -13.49 -16.39
N ASN A 127 -7.70 -13.57 -17.59
CA ASN A 127 -8.02 -14.85 -18.22
C ASN A 127 -6.82 -15.42 -19.04
N ASP A 128 -5.71 -14.68 -19.11
CA ASP A 128 -4.43 -15.16 -19.67
C ASP A 128 -3.58 -15.82 -18.57
N ILE A 129 -3.95 -17.05 -18.22
CA ILE A 129 -3.31 -17.83 -17.15
C ILE A 129 -1.80 -18.06 -17.43
N PRO A 130 -1.36 -18.43 -18.66
CA PRO A 130 0.07 -18.59 -18.94
C PRO A 130 0.85 -17.27 -18.85
N GLY A 131 0.24 -16.14 -19.24
CA GLY A 131 0.85 -14.81 -19.15
C GLY A 131 0.90 -14.24 -17.73
N TYR A 132 -0.04 -14.65 -16.87
CA TYR A 132 -0.16 -14.22 -15.48
C TYR A 132 -0.12 -15.42 -14.50
N PRO A 133 1.01 -16.16 -14.43
CA PRO A 133 1.16 -17.24 -13.47
C PRO A 133 1.01 -16.69 -12.05
N LEU A 134 0.19 -17.36 -11.24
CA LEU A 134 -0.08 -16.95 -9.86
C LEU A 134 0.98 -17.52 -8.91
N ARG A 135 1.30 -16.72 -7.89
CA ARG A 135 2.04 -17.13 -6.69
C ARG A 135 1.22 -16.81 -5.45
N PHE A 136 1.52 -17.49 -4.35
CA PHE A 136 0.91 -17.19 -3.06
C PHE A 136 1.21 -15.73 -2.64
N GLY A 137 0.25 -15.09 -1.96
CA GLY A 137 0.39 -13.73 -1.47
C GLY A 137 1.33 -13.63 -0.26
N SER A 138 0.95 -14.30 0.82
CA SER A 138 1.78 -14.50 2.01
C SER A 138 1.36 -15.81 2.68
N THR A 139 2.29 -16.43 3.39
CA THR A 139 1.96 -17.52 4.30
C THR A 139 1.59 -16.96 5.66
N THR A 140 0.77 -17.67 6.44
CA THR A 140 0.42 -17.29 7.81
C THR A 140 1.65 -16.96 8.66
N ASN A 141 2.70 -17.79 8.57
CA ASN A 141 3.95 -17.56 9.30
C ASN A 141 4.64 -16.26 8.88
N ILE A 142 4.74 -15.97 7.57
CA ILE A 142 5.35 -14.72 7.09
C ILE A 142 4.52 -13.51 7.54
N THR A 143 3.19 -13.64 7.52
CA THR A 143 2.30 -12.54 7.95
C THR A 143 2.47 -12.24 9.44
N GLU A 144 2.49 -13.28 10.28
CA GLU A 144 2.68 -13.14 11.72
C GLU A 144 4.01 -12.46 12.05
N VAL A 145 5.12 -13.13 11.75
CA VAL A 145 6.44 -12.66 12.19
C VAL A 145 7.01 -11.53 11.34
N GLY A 146 6.43 -11.28 10.16
CA GLY A 146 6.88 -10.21 9.27
C GLY A 146 6.12 -8.90 9.46
N PHE A 147 4.85 -8.96 9.90
CA PHE A 147 3.95 -7.81 9.84
C PHE A 147 3.16 -7.55 11.12
N THR A 148 2.55 -8.57 11.73
CA THR A 148 1.57 -8.37 12.82
C THR A 148 2.12 -8.64 14.22
N SER A 149 3.17 -9.45 14.34
CA SER A 149 3.97 -9.63 15.55
C SER A 149 5.47 -9.80 15.20
N PRO A 150 6.11 -8.84 14.51
CA PRO A 150 7.53 -8.90 14.18
C PRO A 150 8.47 -8.88 15.40
N GLU A 151 7.99 -8.41 16.55
CA GLU A 151 8.72 -8.44 17.81
C GLU A 151 9.01 -9.88 18.29
N SER A 152 8.18 -10.85 17.93
CA SER A 152 8.25 -12.25 18.39
C SER A 152 9.55 -12.97 18.04
N THR A 153 10.21 -12.57 16.93
CA THR A 153 11.43 -13.20 16.44
C THR A 153 12.70 -12.40 16.70
N ASN A 154 12.57 -11.11 17.06
CA ASN A 154 13.69 -10.16 17.17
C ASN A 154 14.65 -10.22 15.96
N ALA A 155 14.09 -10.36 14.76
CA ALA A 155 14.86 -10.44 13.52
C ALA A 155 15.69 -9.17 13.25
N TYR A 156 15.21 -8.02 13.73
CA TYR A 156 15.91 -6.74 13.65
C TYR A 156 15.56 -5.92 14.90
N PRO A 157 16.50 -5.11 15.44
CA PRO A 157 16.29 -4.45 16.74
C PRO A 157 15.05 -3.56 16.81
N GLN A 158 14.67 -2.95 15.69
CA GLN A 158 13.51 -2.08 15.62
C GLN A 158 12.18 -2.83 15.81
N SER A 159 12.11 -4.13 15.53
CA SER A 159 10.85 -4.87 15.70
C SER A 159 10.37 -4.85 17.15
N GLN A 160 11.29 -4.69 18.10
CA GLN A 160 11.01 -4.72 19.54
C GLN A 160 10.19 -3.53 20.06
N VAL A 161 10.01 -2.48 19.25
CA VAL A 161 9.14 -1.35 19.62
C VAL A 161 7.75 -1.45 18.99
N HIS A 162 7.43 -2.55 18.31
CA HIS A 162 6.12 -2.79 17.74
C HIS A 162 5.07 -2.99 18.84
N THR A 163 4.05 -2.13 18.86
CA THR A 163 3.07 -2.08 19.97
C THR A 163 1.66 -1.66 19.54
N LYS A 164 1.40 -1.61 18.24
CA LYS A 164 0.15 -1.03 17.71
C LYS A 164 -0.71 -2.01 16.93
N TRP A 165 -0.29 -3.26 16.77
CA TRP A 165 -1.19 -4.25 16.19
C TRP A 165 -2.37 -4.52 17.13
N PRO A 166 -3.62 -4.47 16.64
CA PRO A 166 -4.80 -4.82 17.43
C PRO A 166 -4.81 -6.31 17.78
N GLY A 167 -4.91 -6.62 19.08
CA GLY A 167 -4.84 -7.99 19.58
C GLY A 167 -3.39 -8.49 19.72
N THR A 168 -3.18 -9.80 19.72
CA THR A 168 -1.82 -10.37 19.87
C THR A 168 -1.02 -10.35 18.57
N GLY A 169 -1.69 -10.25 17.42
CA GLY A 169 -1.06 -10.35 16.10
C GLY A 169 -0.55 -11.73 15.74
N ALA A 170 -0.87 -12.76 16.54
CA ALA A 170 -0.47 -14.14 16.32
C ALA A 170 -1.64 -15.02 15.84
N VAL A 171 -1.32 -16.18 15.24
CA VAL A 171 -2.31 -17.19 14.85
C VAL A 171 -3.28 -17.51 16.00
N GLY A 172 -4.58 -17.50 15.68
CA GLY A 172 -5.65 -17.77 16.64
C GLY A 172 -6.20 -16.52 17.35
N ASP A 173 -5.57 -15.36 17.19
CA ASP A 173 -6.19 -14.07 17.49
C ASP A 173 -7.21 -13.70 16.40
N ALA A 174 -8.42 -13.31 16.80
CA ALA A 174 -9.52 -13.06 15.87
C ALA A 174 -9.22 -11.94 14.86
N THR A 175 -8.37 -10.97 15.22
CA THR A 175 -7.97 -9.88 14.34
C THR A 175 -6.92 -10.35 13.35
N PHE A 176 -5.92 -11.11 13.83
CA PHE A 176 -4.93 -11.73 12.95
C PHE A 176 -5.58 -12.68 11.94
N ASP A 177 -6.45 -13.58 12.39
CA ASP A 177 -7.10 -14.56 11.53
C ASP A 177 -7.97 -13.87 10.45
N ALA A 178 -8.69 -12.80 10.82
CA ALA A 178 -9.45 -11.98 9.87
C ALA A 178 -8.54 -11.28 8.85
N PHE A 179 -7.39 -10.76 9.30
CA PHE A 179 -6.41 -10.15 8.41
C PHE A 179 -5.78 -11.17 7.45
N GLN A 180 -5.33 -12.31 7.96
CA GLN A 180 -4.74 -13.38 7.16
C GLN A 180 -5.74 -13.94 6.14
N ALA A 181 -7.02 -14.03 6.48
CA ALA A 181 -8.06 -14.45 5.54
C ALA A 181 -8.27 -13.48 4.37
N SER A 182 -7.80 -12.23 4.48
CA SER A 182 -7.83 -11.26 3.37
C SER A 182 -6.71 -11.49 2.35
N PHE A 183 -5.75 -12.38 2.63
CA PHE A 183 -4.63 -12.60 1.72
C PHE A 183 -5.03 -13.41 0.48
N ILE A 184 -4.67 -12.90 -0.70
CA ILE A 184 -4.99 -13.49 -2.00
C ILE A 184 -3.74 -13.69 -2.87
N PRO A 185 -3.79 -14.61 -3.86
CA PRO A 185 -2.73 -14.75 -4.85
C PRO A 185 -2.53 -13.49 -5.69
N LEU A 186 -1.32 -13.36 -6.23
CA LEU A 186 -0.91 -12.33 -7.19
C LEU A 186 -0.01 -12.94 -8.26
N THR A 187 0.18 -12.26 -9.38
CA THR A 187 1.09 -12.78 -10.42
C THR A 187 2.57 -12.75 -9.99
N SER A 188 3.36 -13.70 -10.49
CA SER A 188 4.83 -13.65 -10.45
C SER A 188 5.43 -12.96 -11.69
N ASN A 189 4.63 -12.67 -12.72
CA ASN A 189 5.08 -11.98 -13.93
C ASN A 189 4.99 -10.46 -13.76
N SER A 190 5.96 -9.90 -13.03
CA SER A 190 6.01 -8.45 -12.77
C SER A 190 6.08 -7.63 -14.05
N THR A 191 6.77 -8.09 -15.09
CA THR A 191 6.90 -7.34 -16.36
C THR A 191 5.53 -7.09 -16.97
N ARG A 192 4.68 -8.12 -17.02
CA ARG A 192 3.33 -7.99 -17.57
C ARG A 192 2.42 -7.13 -16.71
N GLN A 193 2.55 -7.24 -15.39
CA GLN A 193 1.80 -6.40 -14.46
C GLN A 193 2.19 -4.92 -14.60
N GLU A 194 3.48 -4.59 -14.67
CA GLU A 194 3.92 -3.21 -14.84
C GLU A 194 3.46 -2.60 -16.16
N LEU A 195 3.53 -3.35 -17.27
CA LEU A 195 3.05 -2.89 -18.58
C LEU A 195 1.53 -2.63 -18.59
N SER A 196 0.75 -3.55 -18.02
CA SER A 196 -0.71 -3.38 -17.94
C SER A 196 -1.10 -2.26 -16.98
N MET A 197 -0.40 -2.09 -15.86
CA MET A 197 -0.63 -0.98 -14.92
C MET A 197 -0.24 0.38 -15.51
N ARG A 198 0.83 0.50 -16.31
CA ARG A 198 1.14 1.73 -17.06
C ARG A 198 -0.02 2.14 -17.96
N ALA A 199 -0.53 1.21 -18.76
CA ALA A 199 -1.62 1.48 -19.70
C ALA A 199 -2.94 1.81 -18.97
N SER A 200 -3.39 0.92 -18.09
CA SER A 200 -4.67 1.04 -17.40
C SER A 200 -4.67 2.15 -16.35
N GLY A 201 -3.54 2.39 -15.68
CA GLY A 201 -3.36 3.46 -14.71
C GLY A 201 -3.36 4.85 -15.36
N CYS A 202 -2.58 5.08 -16.42
CA CYS A 202 -2.64 6.37 -17.12
C CYS A 202 -4.02 6.57 -17.79
N LYS A 203 -4.66 5.50 -18.26
CA LYS A 203 -6.05 5.58 -18.75
C LYS A 203 -7.02 6.03 -17.66
N LEU A 204 -6.94 5.46 -16.45
CA LEU A 204 -7.74 5.90 -15.30
C LEU A 204 -7.50 7.38 -15.02
N LEU A 205 -6.23 7.80 -14.89
CA LEU A 205 -5.89 9.19 -14.60
C LEU A 205 -6.39 10.15 -15.68
N SER A 206 -6.37 9.75 -16.96
CA SER A 206 -6.92 10.58 -18.05
C SER A 206 -8.44 10.78 -17.94
N LEU A 207 -9.16 9.84 -17.35
CA LEU A 207 -10.62 9.91 -17.17
C LEU A 207 -11.01 10.73 -15.94
N ILE A 208 -10.21 10.67 -14.87
CA ILE A 208 -10.55 11.29 -13.57
C ILE A 208 -9.80 12.62 -13.33
N GLY A 209 -8.79 12.91 -14.15
CA GLY A 209 -7.93 14.08 -14.02
C GLY A 209 -6.79 13.91 -13.01
N PRO A 210 -5.99 14.97 -12.80
CA PRO A 210 -4.83 14.93 -11.92
C PRO A 210 -5.17 14.47 -10.51
N SER A 211 -4.48 13.44 -10.02
CA SER A 211 -4.78 12.78 -8.74
C SER A 211 -3.54 12.53 -7.89
N PHE A 212 -3.71 12.43 -6.56
CA PHE A 212 -2.68 11.86 -5.69
C PHE A 212 -2.76 10.34 -5.74
N LEU A 213 -1.60 9.68 -5.76
CA LEU A 213 -1.49 8.23 -5.77
C LEU A 213 -1.00 7.78 -4.39
N ILE A 214 -1.85 7.08 -3.65
CA ILE A 214 -1.53 6.54 -2.34
C ILE A 214 -1.27 5.06 -2.50
N ALA A 215 -0.07 4.60 -2.14
CA ALA A 215 0.33 3.21 -2.32
C ALA A 215 0.89 2.62 -1.03
N HIS A 216 0.78 1.30 -0.90
CA HIS A 216 1.41 0.54 0.18
C HIS A 216 2.34 -0.54 -0.36
N SER A 217 3.49 -0.74 0.27
CA SER A 217 4.38 -1.88 -0.03
C SER A 217 4.72 -1.95 -1.53
N ILE A 218 4.66 -3.14 -2.14
CA ILE A 218 4.90 -3.34 -3.58
C ILE A 218 3.99 -2.50 -4.48
N GLY A 219 2.84 -2.05 -3.99
CA GLY A 219 1.96 -1.13 -4.72
C GLY A 219 2.65 0.19 -5.08
N SER A 220 3.71 0.57 -4.36
CA SER A 220 4.52 1.78 -4.58
C SER A 220 5.30 1.75 -5.90
N ILE A 221 5.38 0.60 -6.58
CA ILE A 221 5.87 0.52 -7.97
C ILE A 221 4.96 1.34 -8.89
N HIS A 222 3.64 1.28 -8.72
CA HIS A 222 2.69 1.85 -9.67
C HIS A 222 2.73 3.38 -9.71
N PRO A 223 2.78 4.12 -8.59
CA PRO A 223 3.02 5.57 -8.63
C PRO A 223 4.30 5.97 -9.37
N ILE A 224 5.39 5.19 -9.29
CA ILE A 224 6.62 5.46 -10.05
C ILE A 224 6.38 5.26 -11.55
N LEU A 225 5.73 4.17 -11.95
CA LEU A 225 5.38 3.91 -13.35
C LEU A 225 4.52 5.03 -13.94
N LEU A 226 3.52 5.50 -13.18
CA LEU A 226 2.60 6.55 -13.64
C LEU A 226 3.25 7.93 -13.62
N ALA A 227 4.11 8.24 -12.65
CA ALA A 227 4.92 9.46 -12.66
C ALA A 227 5.91 9.49 -13.83
N ASP A 228 6.41 8.33 -14.26
CA ASP A 228 7.27 8.22 -15.44
C ASP A 228 6.48 8.34 -16.76
N GLN A 229 5.30 7.73 -16.84
CA GLN A 229 4.52 7.58 -18.07
C GLN A 229 3.57 8.75 -18.37
N CYS A 230 2.94 9.33 -17.36
CA CYS A 230 1.96 10.42 -17.46
C CYS A 230 2.11 11.41 -16.29
N PRO A 231 3.31 12.01 -16.09
CA PRO A 231 3.62 12.86 -14.93
C PRO A 231 2.63 14.02 -14.73
N GLU A 232 2.07 14.57 -15.80
CA GLU A 232 1.12 15.68 -15.77
C GLU A 232 -0.21 15.35 -15.09
N LEU A 233 -0.53 14.06 -14.96
CA LEU A 233 -1.73 13.57 -14.29
C LEU A 233 -1.47 13.09 -12.85
N VAL A 234 -0.23 13.14 -12.38
CA VAL A 234 0.14 12.74 -11.02
C VAL A 234 0.44 13.98 -10.19
N VAL A 235 -0.44 14.28 -9.24
CA VAL A 235 -0.31 15.45 -8.35
C VAL A 235 0.76 15.19 -7.28
N GLY A 236 0.87 13.96 -6.81
CA GLY A 236 1.89 13.54 -5.85
C GLY A 236 1.84 12.03 -5.62
N SER A 237 3.00 11.47 -5.31
CA SER A 237 3.22 10.06 -5.01
C SER A 237 3.39 9.87 -3.50
N VAL A 238 2.43 9.20 -2.87
CA VAL A 238 2.30 9.02 -1.42
C VAL A 238 2.51 7.53 -1.10
N ASN A 239 3.67 7.18 -0.57
CA ASN A 239 4.07 5.77 -0.44
C ASN A 239 4.20 5.39 1.04
N LEU A 240 3.30 4.53 1.50
CA LEU A 240 3.37 3.94 2.82
C LEU A 240 4.25 2.71 2.71
N GLU A 241 5.42 2.74 3.35
CA GLU A 241 6.31 1.58 3.42
C GLU A 241 6.72 1.07 2.01
N PRO A 242 7.42 1.87 1.20
CA PRO A 242 7.66 1.58 -0.21
C PRO A 242 8.39 0.25 -0.49
N GLY A 243 7.73 -0.67 -1.21
CA GLY A 243 8.25 -1.99 -1.57
C GLY A 243 9.01 -2.07 -2.90
N ASN A 244 9.44 -0.92 -3.44
CA ASN A 244 10.17 -0.79 -4.71
C ASN A 244 11.69 -0.56 -4.49
N ILE A 245 12.26 -1.31 -3.54
CA ILE A 245 13.68 -1.22 -3.14
C ILE A 245 14.61 -1.39 -4.36
N PRO A 246 15.57 -0.47 -4.60
CA PRO A 246 16.43 -0.49 -5.77
C PRO A 246 17.20 -1.81 -5.98
N PHE A 247 17.05 -2.45 -7.15
CA PHE A 247 17.82 -3.63 -7.61
C PHE A 247 17.71 -4.92 -6.78
N GLN A 248 17.02 -4.91 -5.65
CA GLN A 248 17.03 -6.03 -4.72
C GLN A 248 15.77 -6.14 -3.89
N SER A 249 15.42 -7.34 -3.46
CA SER A 249 14.52 -7.58 -2.33
C SER A 249 15.32 -8.14 -1.16
N TYR A 250 15.02 -7.73 0.05
CA TYR A 250 15.65 -8.32 1.24
C TYR A 250 14.97 -9.65 1.59
N VAL A 251 15.79 -10.62 1.97
CA VAL A 251 15.35 -11.90 2.53
C VAL A 251 15.41 -11.77 4.06
N GLY A 252 14.49 -12.44 4.75
CA GLY A 252 14.61 -12.65 6.19
C GLY A 252 13.94 -11.60 7.07
N ASN A 253 12.71 -11.18 6.79
CA ASN A 253 11.95 -10.36 7.77
C ASN A 253 11.59 -11.16 9.05
N ALA A 254 11.83 -12.47 9.04
CA ALA A 254 11.53 -13.42 10.11
C ALA A 254 12.78 -13.92 10.86
N THR A 255 13.99 -13.59 10.39
CA THR A 255 15.25 -14.07 10.97
C THR A 255 16.28 -12.95 11.04
N SER A 256 17.22 -13.02 11.99
CA SER A 256 18.31 -12.05 12.09
C SER A 256 19.37 -12.17 11.00
N SER A 257 19.17 -13.07 10.03
CA SER A 257 20.10 -13.27 8.92
C SER A 257 19.92 -12.16 7.88
N VAL A 258 21.02 -11.50 7.53
CA VAL A 258 21.02 -10.57 6.39
C VAL A 258 21.08 -11.36 5.08
N GLY A 259 20.11 -11.13 4.20
CA GLY A 259 20.09 -11.71 2.85
C GLY A 259 19.38 -10.80 1.85
N ARG A 260 19.62 -11.03 0.56
CA ARG A 260 18.99 -10.30 -0.55
C ARG A 260 18.87 -11.17 -1.79
N THR A 261 17.89 -10.86 -2.63
CA THR A 261 17.73 -11.41 -3.98
C THR A 261 17.69 -10.28 -4.99
N ALA A 262 18.23 -10.51 -6.20
CA ALA A 262 18.13 -9.54 -7.28
C ALA A 262 16.66 -9.33 -7.67
N ALA A 263 16.26 -8.08 -7.86
CA ALA A 263 14.93 -7.68 -8.27
C ALA A 263 15.00 -6.35 -9.02
N ARG A 264 13.94 -5.94 -9.72
CA ARG A 264 13.82 -4.59 -10.30
C ARG A 264 15.11 -4.10 -11.00
N PRO A 265 15.53 -4.75 -12.09
CA PRO A 265 16.79 -4.46 -12.77
C PRO A 265 16.92 -3.02 -13.26
N PHE A 266 15.84 -2.25 -13.37
CA PHE A 266 15.85 -0.82 -13.69
C PHE A 266 15.82 0.08 -12.44
N GLY A 267 16.39 -0.40 -11.33
CA GLY A 267 16.35 0.26 -10.03
C GLY A 267 15.03 0.01 -9.33
N LEU A 268 13.99 0.78 -9.66
CA LEU A 268 12.70 0.75 -8.95
C LEU A 268 11.67 -0.21 -9.56
N THR A 269 11.90 -0.65 -10.80
CA THR A 269 10.94 -1.37 -11.65
C THR A 269 11.62 -2.53 -12.39
N VAL A 270 10.83 -3.47 -12.91
CA VAL A 270 11.33 -4.51 -13.82
C VAL A 270 11.28 -4.09 -15.29
N THR A 271 10.44 -3.12 -15.64
CA THR A 271 10.39 -2.46 -16.95
C THR A 271 11.22 -1.17 -16.96
N ASN A 272 11.71 -0.77 -18.13
CA ASN A 272 12.52 0.43 -18.28
C ASN A 272 11.73 1.70 -17.90
N LEU A 273 12.44 2.71 -17.40
CA LEU A 273 11.92 4.07 -17.12
C LEU A 273 12.54 5.06 -18.12
N ASN A 274 12.03 6.28 -18.20
CA ASN A 274 12.60 7.32 -19.05
C ASN A 274 13.84 7.93 -18.40
N PHE A 275 14.96 7.22 -18.49
CA PHE A 275 16.25 7.67 -17.95
C PHE A 275 16.90 8.77 -18.81
N GLU A 276 17.69 9.63 -18.15
CA GLU A 276 18.54 10.63 -18.80
C GLU A 276 19.96 10.62 -18.16
N PRO A 277 21.02 10.26 -18.90
CA PRO A 277 21.01 9.78 -20.29
C PRO A 277 20.18 8.50 -20.50
N PRO A 278 19.62 8.25 -21.69
CA PRO A 278 18.78 7.08 -21.93
C PRO A 278 19.59 5.78 -21.85
N ILE A 279 18.97 4.73 -21.31
CA ILE A 279 19.52 3.38 -21.26
C ILE A 279 18.70 2.44 -22.15
N SER A 280 19.38 1.49 -22.80
CA SER A 280 18.73 0.50 -23.69
C SER A 280 18.50 -0.84 -23.01
N LYS A 281 19.29 -1.14 -21.97
CA LYS A 281 19.20 -2.36 -21.17
C LYS A 281 19.55 -2.05 -19.72
N SER A 282 19.04 -2.86 -18.79
CA SER A 282 19.26 -2.64 -17.36
C SER A 282 20.73 -2.69 -16.93
N THR A 283 21.58 -3.40 -17.67
CA THR A 283 23.03 -3.47 -17.38
C THR A 283 23.78 -2.16 -17.64
N ASP A 284 23.13 -1.18 -18.28
CA ASP A 284 23.70 0.16 -18.46
C ASP A 284 23.68 0.94 -17.13
N LEU A 285 22.81 0.55 -16.17
CA LEU A 285 22.87 1.01 -14.79
C LEU A 285 23.98 0.24 -14.06
N VAL A 286 25.19 0.80 -14.06
CA VAL A 286 26.28 0.29 -13.23
C VAL A 286 25.92 0.51 -11.78
N THR A 287 26.01 -0.53 -10.94
CA THR A 287 25.59 -0.46 -9.53
C THR A 287 26.74 -0.70 -8.57
N GLU A 288 26.65 -0.12 -7.38
CA GLU A 288 27.56 -0.36 -6.25
C GLU A 288 26.78 -0.64 -4.96
N THR A 289 27.40 -1.41 -4.04
CA THR A 289 26.83 -1.61 -2.69
C THR A 289 27.28 -0.48 -1.78
N VAL A 290 26.34 0.17 -1.10
CA VAL A 290 26.59 1.33 -0.24
C VAL A 290 26.15 1.05 1.19
N GLY A 291 27.08 1.25 2.13
CA GLY A 291 26.87 1.03 3.57
C GLY A 291 27.13 -0.41 4.01
N GLU A 292 27.20 -0.61 5.33
CA GLU A 292 27.32 -1.94 5.94
C GLU A 292 25.95 -2.64 5.98
N ASP A 293 25.92 -3.95 5.75
CA ASP A 293 24.68 -4.73 5.79
C ASP A 293 24.47 -5.36 7.17
N THR A 294 23.65 -4.73 8.00
CA THR A 294 23.32 -5.20 9.35
C THR A 294 21.82 -5.38 9.51
N PRO A 295 21.33 -6.22 10.45
CA PRO A 295 19.88 -6.32 10.71
C PRO A 295 19.22 -4.99 11.08
N ALA A 296 19.95 -4.09 11.75
CA ALA A 296 19.43 -2.77 12.12
C ALA A 296 19.40 -1.79 10.95
N ARG A 297 20.30 -1.92 9.99
CA ARG A 297 20.42 -1.04 8.84
C ARG A 297 21.01 -1.84 7.69
N ARG A 298 20.18 -2.14 6.70
CA ARG A 298 20.60 -2.89 5.52
C ARG A 298 21.45 -2.00 4.62
N SER A 299 22.38 -2.60 3.89
CA SER A 299 23.09 -1.87 2.84
C SER A 299 22.25 -1.75 1.57
N CYS A 300 22.51 -0.69 0.81
CA CYS A 300 21.79 -0.37 -0.42
C CYS A 300 22.55 -0.87 -1.65
N ILE A 301 21.84 -1.14 -2.74
CA ILE A 301 22.43 -1.18 -4.08
C ILE A 301 21.98 0.09 -4.78
N LEU A 302 22.93 0.96 -5.12
CA LEU A 302 22.69 2.25 -5.78
C LEU A 302 23.43 2.30 -7.12
N GLN A 303 23.18 3.33 -7.94
CA GLN A 303 23.99 3.54 -9.14
C GLN A 303 25.42 3.90 -8.72
N ALA A 304 26.41 3.35 -9.42
CA ALA A 304 27.80 3.66 -9.15
C ALA A 304 28.10 5.13 -9.49
N SER A 305 28.77 5.84 -8.59
CA SER A 305 28.96 7.30 -8.68
C SER A 305 30.41 7.76 -8.92
N GLY A 306 31.35 6.83 -9.08
CA GLY A 306 32.76 7.14 -9.41
C GLY A 306 32.93 7.82 -10.77
N SER A 307 34.10 8.44 -11.02
CA SER A 307 34.39 9.26 -12.22
C SER A 307 34.15 8.57 -13.55
N GLU A 308 34.24 7.24 -13.58
CA GLU A 308 34.06 6.41 -14.78
C GLU A 308 32.59 6.01 -15.03
N ASN A 309 31.68 6.32 -14.10
CA ASN A 309 30.29 5.87 -14.15
C ASN A 309 29.33 7.04 -14.39
N THR A 310 28.28 6.78 -15.17
CA THR A 310 27.21 7.74 -15.41
C THR A 310 26.05 7.46 -14.46
N VAL A 311 25.66 8.47 -13.68
CA VAL A 311 24.42 8.42 -12.91
C VAL A 311 23.27 8.85 -13.81
N HIS A 312 22.35 7.92 -14.08
CA HIS A 312 21.16 8.15 -14.88
C HIS A 312 20.04 8.76 -14.02
N LYS A 313 19.46 9.85 -14.52
CA LYS A 313 18.38 10.60 -13.88
C LYS A 313 17.02 10.15 -14.37
N LEU A 314 15.96 10.46 -13.62
CA LEU A 314 14.56 10.15 -13.93
C LEU A 314 13.76 11.45 -14.09
N PRO A 315 13.97 12.22 -15.17
CA PRO A 315 13.38 13.55 -15.34
C PRO A 315 11.85 13.57 -15.32
N ASN A 316 11.17 12.50 -15.77
CA ASN A 316 9.71 12.43 -15.70
C ASN A 316 9.22 12.22 -14.27
N VAL A 317 9.80 11.25 -13.55
CA VAL A 317 9.47 11.00 -12.14
C VAL A 317 9.77 12.22 -11.29
N ALA A 318 10.85 12.96 -11.58
CA ALA A 318 11.25 14.17 -10.87
C ALA A 318 10.24 15.33 -10.96
N LYS A 319 9.29 15.29 -11.91
CA LYS A 319 8.19 16.28 -12.01
C LYS A 319 7.15 16.11 -10.91
N VAL A 320 7.11 14.95 -10.24
CA VAL A 320 6.08 14.58 -9.28
C VAL A 320 6.65 14.63 -7.86
N PRO A 321 6.02 15.37 -6.92
CA PRO A 321 6.38 15.31 -5.51
C PRO A 321 6.25 13.89 -4.96
N TYR A 322 7.29 13.40 -4.29
CA TYR A 322 7.34 12.06 -3.70
C TYR A 322 7.47 12.13 -2.19
N VAL A 323 6.70 11.31 -1.48
CA VAL A 323 6.89 11.07 -0.04
C VAL A 323 6.86 9.58 0.28
N ALA A 324 7.73 9.15 1.19
CA ALA A 324 7.66 7.87 1.87
C ALA A 324 7.30 8.07 3.36
N PHE A 325 6.48 7.17 3.89
CA PHE A 325 6.17 7.06 5.32
C PHE A 325 6.65 5.71 5.85
N THR A 326 7.40 5.73 6.94
CA THR A 326 7.98 4.51 7.54
C THR A 326 7.64 4.43 9.03
N GLY A 327 7.05 3.31 9.44
CA GLY A 327 6.84 2.93 10.83
C GLY A 327 8.15 2.50 11.47
N GLU A 328 8.40 2.95 12.71
CA GLU A 328 9.68 2.69 13.36
C GLU A 328 9.91 1.20 13.65
N ALA A 329 8.84 0.41 13.81
CA ALA A 329 8.93 -1.00 14.12
C ALA A 329 8.82 -1.92 12.89
N SER A 330 8.72 -1.33 11.69
CA SER A 330 8.64 -2.07 10.44
C SER A 330 10.02 -2.59 9.98
N PRO A 331 10.09 -3.72 9.23
CA PRO A 331 11.32 -4.06 8.51
C PRO A 331 11.80 -2.94 7.58
N HIS A 332 10.88 -2.10 7.06
CA HIS A 332 11.21 -0.96 6.22
C HIS A 332 12.08 0.09 6.92
N ALA A 333 12.01 0.21 8.25
CA ALA A 333 12.90 1.10 9.01
C ALA A 333 14.39 0.75 8.79
N THR A 334 14.68 -0.50 8.43
CA THR A 334 16.04 -0.99 8.17
C THR A 334 16.55 -0.63 6.77
N TYR A 335 15.68 -0.32 5.79
CA TYR A 335 16.08 -0.20 4.39
C TYR A 335 15.38 0.86 3.52
N ASP A 336 14.33 1.55 3.98
CA ASP A 336 13.64 2.55 3.16
C ASP A 336 14.55 3.70 2.72
N HIS A 337 15.61 3.97 3.50
CA HIS A 337 16.66 4.90 3.09
C HIS A 337 17.25 4.58 1.71
N CYS A 338 17.32 3.31 1.31
CA CYS A 338 17.80 2.92 -0.02
C CYS A 338 16.90 3.41 -1.15
N VAL A 339 15.57 3.42 -0.95
CA VAL A 339 14.61 3.96 -1.93
C VAL A 339 14.81 5.46 -2.06
N ILE A 340 14.92 6.16 -0.92
CA ILE A 340 15.14 7.60 -0.84
C ILE A 340 16.47 8.01 -1.49
N ASP A 341 17.55 7.31 -1.16
CA ASP A 341 18.89 7.59 -1.68
C ASP A 341 18.95 7.39 -3.19
N PHE A 342 18.35 6.31 -3.72
CA PHE A 342 18.29 6.09 -5.17
C PHE A 342 17.46 7.15 -5.88
N LEU A 343 16.29 7.52 -5.35
CA LEU A 343 15.44 8.55 -5.95
C LEU A 343 16.16 9.91 -5.98
N ASN A 344 16.80 10.30 -4.87
CA ASN A 344 17.59 11.52 -4.80
C ASN A 344 18.78 11.47 -5.77
N GLN A 345 19.48 10.33 -5.85
CA GLN A 345 20.54 10.10 -6.83
C GLN A 345 20.03 10.22 -8.27
N ALA A 346 18.82 9.75 -8.55
CA ALA A 346 18.15 9.87 -9.85
C ALA A 346 17.53 11.26 -10.10
N GLY A 347 17.75 12.25 -9.22
CA GLY A 347 17.26 13.62 -9.40
C GLY A 347 15.80 13.85 -9.01
N VAL A 348 15.17 12.88 -8.34
CA VAL A 348 13.81 13.03 -7.79
C VAL A 348 13.90 13.61 -6.39
N LYS A 349 13.26 14.74 -6.14
CA LYS A 349 13.16 15.31 -4.78
C LYS A 349 12.19 14.48 -3.95
N THR A 350 12.68 13.94 -2.84
CA THR A 350 11.90 13.08 -1.95
C THR A 350 11.75 13.67 -0.55
N ASP A 351 10.54 13.55 0.00
CA ASP A 351 10.32 13.67 1.44
C ASP A 351 10.33 12.26 2.07
N TRP A 352 10.97 12.11 3.22
CA TRP A 352 10.93 10.88 4.00
C TRP A 352 10.46 11.16 5.42
N ILE A 353 9.25 10.72 5.74
CA ILE A 353 8.62 10.93 7.03
C ILE A 353 8.69 9.63 7.82
N LYS A 354 9.65 9.55 8.74
CA LYS A 354 9.65 8.52 9.78
C LYS A 354 8.59 8.89 10.79
N LEU A 355 7.60 8.01 10.98
CA LEU A 355 6.42 8.31 11.79
C LEU A 355 6.78 8.64 13.24
N ALA A 356 7.77 7.97 13.80
CA ALA A 356 8.23 8.21 15.16
C ALA A 356 8.81 9.61 15.38
N ASP A 357 9.49 10.18 14.37
CA ASP A 357 10.07 11.52 14.42
C ASP A 357 8.98 12.61 14.50
N VAL A 358 7.76 12.29 14.07
CA VAL A 358 6.57 13.17 14.14
C VAL A 358 5.57 12.74 15.22
N GLY A 359 6.00 11.86 16.14
CA GLY A 359 5.23 11.48 17.33
C GLY A 359 4.28 10.30 17.16
N VAL A 360 4.26 9.65 15.99
CA VAL A 360 3.43 8.46 15.72
C VAL A 360 4.30 7.21 15.87
N LYS A 361 4.18 6.56 17.03
CA LYS A 361 5.14 5.55 17.51
C LYS A 361 4.56 4.14 17.58
N GLY A 362 5.45 3.16 17.49
CA GLY A 362 5.19 1.74 17.64
C GLY A 362 4.59 1.05 16.42
N ASN A 363 4.57 1.74 15.28
CA ASN A 363 3.95 1.24 14.07
C ASN A 363 4.83 0.28 13.28
N GLY A 364 4.22 -0.79 12.77
CA GLY A 364 4.80 -1.75 11.84
C GLY A 364 4.42 -1.48 10.38
N HIS A 365 4.51 -2.53 9.56
CA HIS A 365 4.36 -2.43 8.10
C HIS A 365 2.95 -2.02 7.65
N PHE A 366 1.93 -2.37 8.43
CA PHE A 366 0.53 -2.05 8.15
C PHE A 366 0.02 -0.98 9.12
N GLY A 367 0.81 0.06 9.41
CA GLY A 367 0.44 1.12 10.37
C GLY A 367 -0.92 1.80 10.14
N TYR A 368 -1.45 1.78 8.91
CA TYR A 368 -2.80 2.26 8.60
C TYR A 368 -3.94 1.33 9.04
N LEU A 369 -3.63 0.09 9.43
CA LEU A 369 -4.53 -0.90 10.03
C LEU A 369 -4.37 -1.01 11.55
N GLU A 370 -3.28 -0.49 12.11
CA GLU A 370 -2.93 -0.58 13.52
C GLU A 370 -3.79 0.35 14.41
N GLU A 371 -3.74 0.17 15.73
CA GLU A 371 -4.62 0.82 16.72
C GLU A 371 -4.62 2.35 16.62
N ASN A 372 -3.45 2.94 16.37
CA ASN A 372 -3.25 4.38 16.18
C ASN A 372 -3.38 4.83 14.71
N SER A 373 -4.11 4.09 13.86
CA SER A 373 -4.30 4.43 12.44
C SER A 373 -4.90 5.81 12.18
N ASP A 374 -5.60 6.41 13.16
CA ASP A 374 -6.04 7.81 13.05
C ASP A 374 -4.86 8.80 13.10
N ASP A 375 -3.86 8.54 13.94
CA ASP A 375 -2.66 9.36 14.05
C ASP A 375 -1.82 9.23 12.78
N PHE A 376 -1.65 8.00 12.30
CA PHE A 376 -1.04 7.70 11.01
C PHE A 376 -1.74 8.47 9.88
N PHE A 377 -3.06 8.37 9.80
CA PHE A 377 -3.87 9.07 8.80
C PHE A 377 -3.67 10.59 8.85
N ARG A 378 -3.63 11.20 10.05
CA ARG A 378 -3.43 12.65 10.20
C ARG A 378 -2.09 13.12 9.62
N VAL A 379 -1.03 12.31 9.77
CA VAL A 379 0.29 12.61 9.20
C VAL A 379 0.24 12.57 7.67
N VAL A 380 -0.38 11.52 7.09
CA VAL A 380 -0.51 11.37 5.63
C VAL A 380 -1.39 12.48 5.02
N GLU A 381 -2.57 12.74 5.60
CA GLU A 381 -3.49 13.80 5.12
C GLU A 381 -2.82 15.17 5.17
N LYS A 382 -2.04 15.45 6.22
CA LYS A 382 -1.30 16.71 6.35
C LYS A 382 -0.36 16.92 5.17
N TRP A 383 0.44 15.91 4.80
CA TRP A 383 1.34 16.02 3.64
C TRP A 383 0.56 16.26 2.34
N ILE A 384 -0.49 15.47 2.09
CA ILE A 384 -1.34 15.62 0.89
C ILE A 384 -1.92 17.03 0.80
N LYS A 385 -2.44 17.55 1.92
CA LYS A 385 -3.03 18.88 1.99
C LYS A 385 -2.02 19.99 1.78
N ASP A 386 -0.82 19.88 2.34
CA ASP A 386 0.23 20.88 2.20
C ASP A 386 0.82 20.88 0.79
N CYS A 387 1.01 19.69 0.19
CA CYS A 387 1.40 19.53 -1.21
C CYS A 387 0.34 20.10 -2.17
N GLY A 388 -0.95 19.78 -1.98
CA GLY A 388 -2.01 20.33 -2.82
C GLY A 388 -2.11 21.86 -2.78
N LYS A 389 -1.84 22.48 -1.61
CA LYS A 389 -1.81 23.95 -1.47
C LYS A 389 -0.62 24.59 -2.18
N SER A 390 0.56 23.98 -2.14
CA SER A 390 1.76 24.56 -2.80
C SER A 390 1.56 24.61 -4.32
N LEU A 391 1.01 23.54 -4.90
CA LEU A 391 0.66 23.47 -6.32
C LEU A 391 -0.43 24.48 -6.70
N GLY A 392 -1.45 24.65 -5.86
CA GLY A 392 -2.52 25.63 -6.08
C GLY A 392 -2.05 27.08 -6.05
N ARG A 393 -0.98 27.40 -5.31
CA ARG A 393 -0.34 28.73 -5.33
C ARG A 393 0.47 28.96 -6.60
N ASN A 394 1.23 27.95 -7.04
CA ASN A 394 2.06 28.06 -8.24
C ASN A 394 1.26 28.18 -9.55
N ARG A 395 0.00 27.74 -9.58
CA ARG A 395 -0.90 27.91 -10.75
C ARG A 395 -1.62 29.26 -10.81
N ARG A 396 -1.54 30.08 -9.76
CA ARG A 396 -2.17 31.42 -9.68
C ARG A 396 -1.20 32.59 -9.88
N MET A 397 0.10 32.29 -9.92
CA MET A 397 1.14 33.19 -10.42
C MET A 397 1.38 32.87 -11.89
#